data_AF-A0A6J8EIP8-F1
#
_entry.id   AF-A0A6J8EIP8-F1
#
_cell.length_a   1.000
_cell.length_b   1.000
_cell.length_c   1.000
_cell.angle_alpha   90.00
_cell.angle_beta   90.00
_cell.angle_gamma   90.00
#
_symmetry.space_group_name_H-M   'P 1'
#
loop_
_entity.id
_entity.type
_entity.pdbx_description
1 polymer ?
#
loop_
_entity_poly.entity_id
_entity_poly.type
_entity_poly.pdbx_seq_one_letter_code
_entity_poly.pdbx_strand_id
1 'polypeptide(L)'
;MTVKPTNIVSERDFANLDRLKREKPNANIIALEGLILFTNNKTLHWLDQMETEKKTQIFKIARERAPAMLKQFKLRKEHIKNQHILLLKNKREEKLRKENSKQQELQSLTKDIEKIGGLWVTSQDINKHLKKLNETEKMEAVKLQLKFRKKVLKCNPEDKFLLQFSANGIQFPLHELVSHLKVVLAADYTQSVPPNSMVSFVIKSKNERDEIMQKQREIVLKKIENIKLKKCIEANKVFKEPVPKRKKTVSVVENTPKNTVENNSDIIVNVEKFFSVF
;
A
#
# COMPACT_ATOMS: atom_id res chain seq x y z
N MET A 1 18.16 19.65 -20.02
CA MET A 1 17.03 18.72 -20.26
C MET A 1 15.75 19.47 -19.91
N THR A 2 14.89 19.73 -20.89
CA THR A 2 13.61 20.41 -20.68
C THR A 2 12.55 19.38 -20.28
N VAL A 3 12.19 19.36 -18.99
CA VAL A 3 11.06 18.55 -18.51
C VAL A 3 9.77 19.24 -18.96
N LYS A 4 8.98 18.58 -19.81
CA LYS A 4 7.67 19.11 -20.19
C LYS A 4 6.72 19.03 -18.97
N PRO A 5 5.93 20.08 -18.69
CA PRO A 5 5.08 20.15 -17.51
C PRO A 5 3.92 19.14 -17.50
N THR A 6 3.59 18.55 -18.65
CA THR A 6 2.46 17.63 -18.81
C THR A 6 2.92 16.24 -19.24
N ASN A 7 2.51 15.21 -18.50
CA ASN A 7 2.87 13.80 -18.72
C ASN A 7 2.06 13.10 -19.83
N ILE A 8 1.79 13.82 -20.93
CA ILE A 8 0.87 13.36 -22.00
C ILE A 8 1.39 12.11 -22.70
N VAL A 9 2.72 11.98 -22.81
CA VAL A 9 3.35 10.86 -23.54
C VAL A 9 3.16 9.55 -22.79
N SER A 10 3.48 9.52 -21.49
CA SER A 10 3.33 8.29 -20.71
C SER A 10 1.87 7.89 -20.55
N GLU A 11 0.97 8.85 -20.34
CA GLU A 11 -0.47 8.58 -20.29
C GLU A 11 -1.00 7.93 -21.58
N ARG A 12 -0.55 8.42 -22.74
CA ARG A 12 -0.89 7.83 -24.03
C ARG A 12 -0.35 6.41 -24.16
N ASP A 13 0.88 6.17 -23.75
CA ASP A 13 1.50 4.84 -23.83
C ASP A 13 0.77 3.83 -22.94
N PHE A 14 0.37 4.23 -21.73
CA PHE A 14 -0.45 3.40 -20.86
C PHE A 14 -1.84 3.16 -21.44
N ALA A 15 -2.49 4.17 -21.99
CA ALA A 15 -3.78 4.00 -22.66
C ALA A 15 -3.69 3.01 -23.85
N ASN A 16 -2.62 3.10 -24.64
CA ASN A 16 -2.35 2.18 -25.73
C ASN A 16 -2.09 0.75 -25.24
N LEU A 17 -1.28 0.59 -24.19
CA LEU A 17 -1.02 -0.72 -23.58
C LEU A 17 -2.32 -1.35 -23.04
N ASP A 18 -3.13 -0.57 -22.34
CA ASP A 18 -4.41 -1.02 -21.79
C ASP A 18 -5.42 -1.40 -22.89
N ARG A 19 -5.43 -0.67 -24.01
CA ARG A 19 -6.23 -1.02 -25.18
C ARG A 19 -5.74 -2.33 -25.78
N LEU A 20 -4.44 -2.45 -26.04
CA LEU A 20 -3.83 -3.63 -26.63
C LEU A 20 -4.00 -4.88 -25.77
N LYS A 21 -3.93 -4.75 -24.44
CA LYS A 21 -4.14 -5.85 -23.51
C LYS A 21 -5.59 -6.35 -23.52
N ARG A 22 -6.56 -5.46 -23.76
CA ARG A 22 -7.98 -5.82 -23.91
C ARG A 22 -8.26 -6.49 -25.26
N GLU A 23 -7.68 -5.97 -26.34
CA GLU A 23 -7.82 -6.56 -27.68
C GLU A 23 -7.10 -7.90 -27.81
N LYS A 24 -5.93 -8.03 -27.19
CA LYS A 24 -5.01 -9.18 -27.34
C LYS A 24 -4.58 -9.70 -25.96
N PRO A 25 -5.50 -10.29 -25.18
CA PRO A 25 -5.22 -10.70 -23.80
C PRO A 25 -4.15 -11.80 -23.69
N ASN A 26 -4.01 -12.62 -24.74
CA ASN A 26 -3.03 -13.71 -24.79
C ASN A 26 -1.66 -13.26 -25.31
N ALA A 27 -1.50 -11.99 -25.71
CA ALA A 27 -0.23 -11.47 -26.19
C ALA A 27 0.75 -11.26 -25.03
N ASN A 28 2.03 -11.56 -25.28
CA ASN A 28 3.08 -11.28 -24.31
C ASN A 28 3.27 -9.75 -24.18
N ILE A 29 3.49 -9.28 -22.95
CA ILE A 29 3.70 -7.86 -22.64
C ILE A 29 4.85 -7.28 -23.46
N ILE A 30 5.95 -8.03 -23.65
CA ILE A 30 7.07 -7.61 -24.53
C ILE A 30 6.60 -7.28 -25.94
N ALA A 31 5.70 -8.10 -26.50
CA ALA A 31 5.25 -7.91 -27.86
C ALA A 31 4.36 -6.67 -27.96
N LEU A 32 3.54 -6.42 -26.93
CA LEU A 32 2.70 -5.22 -26.85
C LEU A 32 3.56 -3.96 -26.69
N GLU A 33 4.56 -3.98 -25.82
CA GLU A 33 5.52 -2.89 -25.64
C GLU A 33 6.30 -2.62 -26.94
N GLY A 34 6.75 -3.69 -27.62
CA GLY A 34 7.40 -3.58 -28.92
C GLY A 34 6.52 -2.93 -29.97
N LEU A 35 5.23 -3.23 -30.00
CA LEU A 35 4.26 -2.61 -30.91
C LEU A 35 4.06 -1.12 -30.61
N ILE A 36 3.97 -0.74 -29.33
CA ILE A 36 3.85 0.66 -28.91
C ILE A 36 5.10 1.43 -29.36
N LEU A 37 6.29 0.90 -29.07
CA LEU A 37 7.57 1.50 -29.48
C LEU A 37 7.68 1.62 -31.00
N PHE A 38 7.32 0.58 -31.74
CA PHE A 38 7.34 0.58 -33.19
C PHE A 38 6.43 1.66 -33.78
N THR A 39 5.26 1.88 -33.17
CA THR A 39 4.30 2.90 -33.58
C THR A 39 4.79 4.30 -33.21
N ASN A 40 5.23 4.51 -31.97
CA ASN A 40 5.68 5.80 -31.46
C ASN A 40 6.94 6.31 -32.19
N ASN A 41 7.86 5.40 -32.53
CA ASN A 41 9.08 5.73 -33.25
C ASN A 41 8.87 5.83 -34.77
N LYS A 42 7.64 5.66 -35.26
CA LYS A 42 7.29 5.66 -36.69
C LYS A 42 8.19 4.70 -37.50
N THR A 43 8.54 3.56 -36.89
CA THR A 43 9.52 2.63 -37.46
C THR A 43 9.06 2.09 -38.82
N LEU A 44 7.75 1.93 -39.04
CA LEU A 44 7.22 1.54 -40.35
C LEU A 44 7.56 2.57 -41.44
N HIS A 45 7.26 3.85 -41.20
CA HIS A 45 7.54 4.93 -42.13
C HIS A 45 9.04 5.03 -42.44
N TRP A 46 9.89 4.87 -41.42
CA TRP A 46 11.34 4.81 -41.62
C TRP A 46 11.76 3.62 -42.49
N LEU A 47 11.20 2.42 -42.25
CA LEU A 47 11.48 1.22 -43.03
C LEU A 47 10.98 1.30 -44.48
N ASP A 48 9.94 2.08 -44.75
CA ASP A 48 9.38 2.24 -46.11
C ASP A 48 10.22 3.19 -46.98
N GLN A 49 11.03 4.06 -46.36
CA GLN A 49 11.98 4.93 -47.04
C GLN A 49 13.33 4.25 -47.33
N MET A 50 13.53 3.01 -46.85
CA MET A 50 14.77 2.27 -47.03
C MET A 50 14.74 1.36 -48.26
N GLU A 51 15.92 1.12 -48.82
CA GLU A 51 16.13 0.13 -49.86
C GLU A 51 15.80 -1.30 -49.37
N THR A 52 15.20 -2.09 -50.26
CA THR A 52 14.69 -3.44 -49.98
C THR A 52 15.76 -4.38 -49.43
N GLU A 53 16.99 -4.27 -49.92
CA GLU A 53 18.10 -5.11 -49.45
C GLU A 53 18.45 -4.82 -47.98
N LYS A 54 18.63 -3.54 -47.63
CA LYS A 54 18.90 -3.10 -46.26
C LYS A 54 17.76 -3.44 -45.30
N LYS A 55 16.51 -3.29 -45.75
CA LYS A 55 15.31 -3.70 -44.98
C LYS A 55 15.35 -5.19 -44.64
N THR A 56 15.72 -6.03 -45.62
CA THR A 56 15.81 -7.49 -45.42
C THR A 56 16.92 -7.86 -44.45
N GLN A 57 18.08 -7.20 -44.54
CA GLN A 57 19.19 -7.39 -43.60
C GLN A 57 18.78 -7.02 -42.16
N ILE A 58 18.09 -5.89 -41.96
CA ILE A 58 17.59 -5.47 -40.64
C ILE A 58 16.63 -6.52 -40.05
N PHE A 59 15.68 -7.01 -40.85
CA PHE A 59 14.76 -8.06 -40.39
C PHE A 59 15.46 -9.39 -40.09
N LYS A 60 16.56 -9.71 -40.78
CA LYS A 60 17.38 -10.88 -40.45
C LYS A 60 18.03 -10.71 -39.08
N ILE A 61 18.71 -9.59 -38.84
CA ILE A 61 19.35 -9.26 -37.56
C ILE A 61 18.33 -9.24 -36.42
N ALA A 62 17.15 -8.65 -36.64
CA ALA A 62 16.10 -8.61 -35.63
C ALA A 62 15.62 -10.01 -35.23
N ARG A 63 15.44 -10.91 -36.20
CA ARG A 63 15.08 -12.32 -35.96
C ARG A 63 16.16 -13.08 -35.21
N GLU A 64 17.43 -12.85 -35.56
CA GLU A 64 18.58 -13.48 -34.88
C GLU A 64 18.71 -13.01 -33.42
N ARG A 65 18.42 -11.74 -33.12
CA ARG A 65 18.52 -11.18 -31.77
C ARG A 65 17.30 -11.46 -30.88
N ALA A 66 16.13 -11.72 -31.46
CA ALA A 66 14.89 -11.91 -30.71
C ALA A 66 14.97 -12.99 -29.60
N PRO A 67 15.58 -14.19 -29.82
CA PRO A 67 15.72 -15.20 -28.77
C PRO A 67 16.54 -14.71 -27.57
N ALA A 68 17.62 -13.96 -27.80
CA ALA A 68 18.47 -13.43 -26.75
C ALA A 68 17.72 -12.41 -25.88
N MET A 69 16.95 -11.50 -26.50
CA MET A 69 16.12 -10.53 -25.79
C MET A 69 15.04 -11.23 -24.95
N LEU A 70 14.38 -12.26 -25.49
CA LEU A 70 13.40 -13.05 -24.74
C LEU A 70 14.02 -13.77 -23.53
N LYS A 71 15.24 -14.29 -23.68
CA LYS A 71 15.98 -14.91 -22.57
C LYS A 71 16.27 -13.89 -21.47
N GLN A 72 16.80 -12.71 -21.83
CA GLN A 72 17.08 -11.64 -20.86
C GLN A 72 15.82 -11.19 -20.12
N PHE A 73 14.69 -11.07 -20.81
CA PHE A 73 13.43 -10.72 -20.16
C PHE A 73 12.94 -11.77 -19.17
N LYS A 74 13.03 -13.06 -19.52
CA LYS A 74 12.69 -14.15 -18.59
C LYS A 74 13.54 -14.07 -17.33
N LEU A 75 14.86 -13.90 -17.48
CA LEU A 75 15.79 -13.74 -16.36
C LEU A 75 15.43 -12.53 -15.49
N ARG A 76 15.14 -11.38 -16.11
CA ARG A 76 14.72 -10.17 -15.38
C ARG A 76 13.41 -10.39 -14.62
N LYS A 77 12.43 -11.06 -15.24
CA LYS A 77 11.14 -11.38 -14.62
C LYS A 77 11.32 -12.29 -13.40
N GLU A 78 12.15 -13.33 -13.52
CA GLU A 78 12.48 -14.23 -12.41
C GLU A 78 13.22 -13.50 -11.29
N HIS A 79 14.19 -12.66 -11.64
CA HIS A 79 14.92 -11.85 -10.68
C HIS A 79 13.99 -10.95 -9.86
N ILE A 80 13.09 -10.21 -10.52
CA ILE A 80 12.09 -9.36 -9.85
C ILE A 80 11.17 -10.18 -8.95
N LYS A 81 10.73 -11.36 -9.42
CA LYS A 81 9.90 -12.27 -8.61
C LYS A 81 10.65 -12.73 -7.36
N ASN A 82 11.90 -13.14 -7.49
CA ASN A 82 12.73 -13.61 -6.38
C ASN A 82 12.99 -12.48 -5.36
N GLN A 83 13.29 -11.27 -5.83
CA GLN A 83 13.39 -10.09 -4.97
C GLN A 83 12.10 -9.85 -4.18
N HIS A 84 10.95 -9.94 -4.84
CA HIS A 84 9.66 -9.75 -4.17
C HIS A 84 9.40 -10.82 -3.10
N ILE A 85 9.70 -12.09 -3.40
CA ILE A 85 9.58 -13.19 -2.44
C ILE A 85 10.49 -12.95 -1.23
N LEU A 86 11.73 -12.54 -1.46
CA LEU A 86 12.69 -12.25 -0.40
C LEU A 86 12.22 -11.10 0.49
N LEU A 87 11.73 -10.00 -0.10
CA LEU A 87 11.17 -8.87 0.63
C LEU A 87 9.99 -9.28 1.53
N LEU A 88 9.09 -10.12 1.00
CA LEU A 88 7.96 -10.64 1.77
C LEU A 88 8.41 -11.55 2.91
N LYS A 89 9.41 -12.39 2.67
CA LYS A 89 10.00 -13.26 3.71
C LYS A 89 10.61 -12.42 4.83
N ASN A 90 11.46 -11.46 4.50
CA ASN A 90 12.10 -10.57 5.47
C ASN A 90 11.07 -9.77 6.28
N LYS A 91 10.01 -9.27 5.62
CA LYS A 91 8.91 -8.56 6.30
C LYS A 91 8.16 -9.46 7.29
N ARG A 92 7.98 -10.74 6.95
CA ARG A 92 7.35 -11.73 7.84
C ARG A 92 8.24 -12.04 9.04
N GLU A 93 9.53 -12.27 8.80
CA GLU A 93 10.51 -12.53 9.86
C GLU A 93 10.64 -11.34 10.82
N GLU A 94 10.67 -10.11 10.29
CA GLU A 94 10.72 -8.91 11.11
C GLU A 94 9.47 -8.76 11.99
N LYS A 95 8.29 -9.07 11.43
CA LYS A 95 7.04 -9.06 12.18
C LYS A 95 7.08 -10.10 13.30
N LEU A 96 7.50 -11.33 13.00
CA LEU A 96 7.60 -12.41 13.97
C LEU A 96 8.62 -12.08 15.07
N ARG A 97 9.78 -11.51 14.71
CA ARG A 97 10.80 -11.07 15.68
C ARG A 97 10.25 -10.02 16.64
N LYS A 98 9.56 -9.01 16.10
CA LYS A 98 8.92 -7.96 16.93
C LYS A 98 7.83 -8.54 17.83
N GLU A 99 7.06 -9.50 17.34
CA GLU A 99 6.01 -10.16 18.11
C GLU A 99 6.59 -11.03 19.23
N ASN A 100 7.61 -11.85 18.93
CA ASN A 100 8.32 -12.67 19.92
C ASN A 100 8.99 -11.79 20.99
N SER A 101 9.64 -10.70 20.59
CA SER A 101 10.25 -9.77 21.54
C SER A 101 9.21 -9.13 22.46
N LYS A 102 8.05 -8.73 21.93
CA LYS A 102 6.93 -8.25 22.76
C LYS A 102 6.41 -9.33 23.70
N GLN A 103 6.23 -10.57 23.22
CA GLN A 103 5.77 -11.67 24.06
C GLN A 103 6.76 -12.00 25.18
N GLN A 104 8.06 -11.99 24.89
CA GLN A 104 9.12 -12.17 25.88
C GLN A 104 9.10 -11.06 26.94
N GLU A 105 8.92 -9.81 26.52
CA GLU A 105 8.78 -8.67 27.44
C GLU A 105 7.53 -8.80 28.33
N LEU A 106 6.40 -9.22 27.77
CA LEU A 106 5.18 -9.44 28.56
C LEU A 106 5.39 -10.60 29.55
N GLN A 107 6.01 -11.69 29.13
CA GLN A 107 6.31 -12.83 30.00
C GLN A 107 7.28 -12.44 31.13
N SER A 108 8.31 -11.62 30.86
CA SER A 108 9.23 -11.17 31.90
C SER A 108 8.51 -10.28 32.91
N LEU A 109 7.67 -9.35 32.45
CA LEU A 109 6.86 -8.50 33.33
C LEU A 109 5.91 -9.31 34.22
N THR A 110 5.28 -10.36 33.68
CA THR A 110 4.44 -11.27 34.47
C THR A 110 5.24 -11.98 35.56
N LYS A 111 6.41 -12.53 35.23
CA LYS A 111 7.29 -13.19 36.21
C LYS A 111 7.78 -12.22 37.29
N ASP A 112 8.09 -10.99 36.91
CA ASP A 112 8.57 -9.99 37.86
C ASP A 112 7.45 -9.53 38.81
N ILE A 113 6.21 -9.42 38.33
CA ILE A 113 5.05 -9.17 39.21
C ILE A 113 4.81 -10.32 40.18
N GLU A 114 4.93 -11.56 39.70
CA GLU A 114 4.76 -12.75 40.53
C GLU A 114 5.75 -12.75 41.71
N LYS A 115 7.02 -12.38 41.46
CA LYS A 115 8.05 -12.27 42.51
C LYS A 115 7.72 -11.24 43.60
N ILE A 116 7.04 -10.15 43.26
CA ILE A 116 6.66 -9.08 44.22
C ILE A 116 5.38 -9.45 45.00
N GLY A 117 4.79 -10.61 44.72
CA GLY A 117 3.58 -11.09 45.38
C GLY A 117 2.29 -10.79 44.61
N GLY A 118 2.39 -10.55 43.30
CA GLY A 118 1.24 -10.46 42.40
C GLY A 118 0.73 -9.04 42.14
N LEU A 119 -0.40 -8.96 41.43
CA LEU A 119 -1.02 -7.69 41.04
C LEU A 119 -1.77 -7.08 42.22
N TRP A 120 -1.57 -5.79 42.48
CA TRP A 120 -2.33 -5.07 43.51
C TRP A 120 -3.68 -4.64 42.94
N VAL A 121 -4.76 -5.11 43.56
CA VAL A 121 -6.14 -4.87 43.10
C VAL A 121 -6.78 -3.73 43.88
N THR A 122 -6.58 -3.68 45.20
CA THR A 122 -7.22 -2.68 46.07
C THR A 122 -6.22 -1.65 46.60
N SER A 123 -6.68 -0.43 46.87
CA SER A 123 -5.90 0.60 47.60
C SER A 123 -5.38 0.12 48.96
N GLN A 124 -6.09 -0.81 49.62
CA GLN A 124 -5.66 -1.44 50.86
C GLN A 124 -4.51 -2.43 50.64
N ASP A 125 -4.50 -3.15 49.51
CA ASP A 125 -3.44 -4.10 49.15
C ASP A 125 -2.14 -3.38 48.87
N ILE A 126 -2.21 -2.23 48.18
CA ILE A 126 -1.05 -1.35 47.96
C ILE A 126 -0.37 -1.03 49.30
N ASN A 127 -1.13 -0.54 50.28
CA ASN A 127 -0.57 -0.18 51.58
C ASN A 127 -0.03 -1.41 52.35
N LYS A 128 -0.67 -2.57 52.24
CA LYS A 128 -0.21 -3.81 52.88
C LYS A 128 1.10 -4.33 52.28
N HIS A 129 1.24 -4.29 50.96
CA HIS A 129 2.47 -4.73 50.28
C HIS A 129 3.61 -3.72 50.44
N LEU A 130 3.32 -2.41 50.42
CA LEU A 130 4.32 -1.37 50.64
C LEU A 130 4.92 -1.38 52.05
N LYS A 131 4.17 -1.81 53.08
CA LYS A 131 4.68 -1.94 54.46
C LYS A 131 5.73 -3.05 54.62
N LYS A 132 5.80 -4.01 53.69
CA LYS A 132 6.70 -5.17 53.77
C LYS A 132 8.04 -4.96 53.06
N LEU A 133 8.17 -3.90 52.27
CA LEU A 133 9.28 -3.66 51.35
C LEU A 133 10.16 -2.50 51.83
N ASN A 134 11.43 -2.51 51.42
CA ASN A 134 12.36 -1.41 51.64
C ASN A 134 12.04 -0.19 50.74
N GLU A 135 12.52 1.00 51.07
CA GLU A 135 12.16 2.23 50.34
C GLU A 135 12.54 2.20 48.85
N THR A 136 13.69 1.59 48.52
CA THR A 136 14.14 1.35 47.14
C THR A 136 13.23 0.35 46.41
N GLU A 137 12.89 -0.76 47.07
CA GLU A 137 12.03 -1.82 46.54
C GLU A 137 10.57 -1.35 46.37
N LYS A 138 10.08 -0.46 47.24
CA LYS A 138 8.74 0.16 47.11
C LYS A 138 8.62 0.92 45.80
N MET A 139 9.63 1.73 45.48
CA MET A 139 9.64 2.52 44.25
C MET A 139 9.67 1.61 43.00
N GLU A 140 10.48 0.55 43.03
CA GLU A 140 10.55 -0.41 41.92
C GLU A 140 9.25 -1.20 41.78
N ALA A 141 8.66 -1.66 42.89
CA ALA A 141 7.38 -2.37 42.90
C ALA A 141 6.25 -1.50 42.32
N VAL A 142 6.12 -0.24 42.73
CA VAL A 142 5.10 0.67 42.19
C VAL A 142 5.31 0.93 40.70
N LYS A 143 6.56 1.16 40.27
CA LYS A 143 6.90 1.32 38.84
C LYS A 143 6.55 0.05 38.06
N LEU A 144 6.81 -1.14 38.61
CA LEU A 144 6.49 -2.41 37.97
C LEU A 144 4.98 -2.62 37.83
N GLN A 145 4.19 -2.31 38.86
CA GLN A 145 2.73 -2.38 38.84
C GLN A 145 2.13 -1.45 37.76
N LEU A 146 2.62 -0.22 37.67
CA LEU A 146 2.22 0.73 36.62
C LEU A 146 2.66 0.27 35.21
N LYS A 147 3.89 -0.25 35.05
CA LYS A 147 4.36 -0.82 33.77
C LYS A 147 3.50 -1.99 33.32
N PHE A 148 3.15 -2.88 34.24
CA PHE A 148 2.32 -4.05 33.96
C PHE A 148 0.90 -3.64 33.57
N ARG A 149 0.28 -2.71 34.30
CA ARG A 149 -1.04 -2.16 33.94
C ARG A 149 -1.04 -1.52 32.55
N LYS A 150 0.01 -0.75 32.23
CA LYS A 150 0.19 -0.14 30.91
C LYS A 150 0.41 -1.17 29.78
N LYS A 151 1.30 -2.15 29.97
CA LYS A 151 1.78 -3.03 28.89
C LYS A 151 0.99 -4.34 28.76
N VAL A 152 0.63 -4.96 29.89
CA VAL A 152 -0.04 -6.27 29.94
C VAL A 152 -1.55 -6.08 29.97
N LEU A 153 -2.07 -5.25 30.90
CA LEU A 153 -3.51 -5.01 31.02
C LEU A 153 -4.03 -3.97 30.02
N LYS A 154 -3.12 -3.25 29.33
CA LYS A 154 -3.43 -2.22 28.32
C LYS A 154 -4.38 -1.14 28.85
N CYS A 155 -4.26 -0.81 30.13
CA CYS A 155 -5.02 0.29 30.73
C CYS A 155 -4.66 1.59 30.00
N ASN A 156 -5.66 2.31 29.53
CA ASN A 156 -5.48 3.59 28.86
C ASN A 156 -6.35 4.65 29.58
N PRO A 157 -5.85 5.22 30.70
CA PRO A 157 -6.54 6.29 31.38
C PRO A 157 -6.62 7.52 30.46
N GLU A 158 -7.64 8.36 30.69
CA GLU A 158 -7.81 9.61 29.92
C GLU A 158 -6.55 10.50 30.02
N ASP A 159 -5.95 10.54 31.21
CA ASP A 159 -4.68 11.22 31.44
C ASP A 159 -3.48 10.28 31.26
N LYS A 160 -2.79 10.43 30.14
CA LYS A 160 -1.54 9.70 29.82
C LYS A 160 -0.41 9.94 30.83
N PHE A 161 -0.50 11.00 31.64
CA PHE A 161 0.47 11.34 32.69
C PHE A 161 0.47 10.33 33.84
N LEU A 162 -0.66 9.67 34.10
CA LEU A 162 -0.81 8.70 35.19
C LEU A 162 0.00 7.40 34.99
N LEU A 163 0.46 7.15 33.75
CA LEU A 163 1.28 5.98 33.38
C LEU A 163 2.71 6.36 32.99
N GLN A 164 3.15 7.57 33.36
CA GLN A 164 4.52 8.05 33.19
C GLN A 164 5.28 7.99 34.52
N PHE A 165 6.60 7.80 34.42
CA PHE A 165 7.48 7.70 35.60
C PHE A 165 8.27 8.98 35.86
N SER A 166 8.21 9.92 34.93
CA SER A 166 8.90 11.21 34.98
C SER A 166 8.15 12.24 34.15
N ALA A 167 8.27 13.50 34.54
CA ALA A 167 7.90 14.66 33.73
C ALA A 167 9.11 15.58 33.63
N ASN A 168 9.36 16.13 32.44
CA ASN A 168 10.46 17.09 32.20
C ASN A 168 11.84 16.62 32.69
N GLY A 169 12.13 15.32 32.60
CA GLY A 169 13.41 14.74 33.01
C GLY A 169 13.55 14.43 34.52
N ILE A 170 12.56 14.80 35.35
CA ILE A 170 12.57 14.54 36.80
C ILE A 170 11.68 13.33 37.10
N GLN A 171 12.19 12.36 37.87
CA GLN A 171 11.41 11.20 38.31
C GLN A 171 10.39 11.59 39.37
N PHE A 172 9.16 11.08 39.26
CA PHE A 172 8.14 11.33 40.26
C PHE A 172 8.50 10.67 41.60
N PRO A 173 8.30 11.36 42.74
CA PRO A 173 8.51 10.81 44.07
C PRO A 173 7.50 9.69 44.36
N LEU A 174 7.85 8.81 45.32
CA LEU A 174 7.08 7.60 45.64
C LEU A 174 5.60 7.89 45.95
N HIS A 175 5.31 8.95 46.71
CA HIS A 175 3.95 9.30 47.11
C HIS A 175 3.06 9.64 45.90
N GLU A 176 3.62 10.30 44.90
CA GLU A 176 2.93 10.70 43.67
C GLU A 176 2.65 9.49 42.77
N LEU A 177 3.62 8.60 42.63
CA LEU A 177 3.43 7.33 41.89
C LEU A 177 2.37 6.43 42.53
N VAL A 178 2.31 6.39 43.86
CA VAL A 178 1.26 5.66 44.60
C VAL A 178 -0.11 6.30 44.39
N SER A 179 -0.19 7.64 44.35
CA SER A 179 -1.42 8.36 44.02
C SER A 179 -1.88 8.03 42.60
N HIS A 180 -0.98 8.10 41.62
CA HIS A 180 -1.27 7.73 40.23
C HIS A 180 -1.78 6.28 40.12
N LEU A 181 -1.16 5.34 40.84
CA LEU A 181 -1.61 3.95 40.85
C LEU A 181 -3.01 3.79 41.42
N LYS A 182 -3.38 4.53 42.48
CA LYS A 182 -4.74 4.51 43.05
C LYS A 182 -5.78 5.07 42.07
N VAL A 183 -5.45 6.15 41.36
CA VAL A 183 -6.33 6.74 40.33
C VAL A 183 -6.53 5.77 39.17
N VAL A 184 -5.45 5.13 38.69
CA VAL A 184 -5.53 4.12 37.63
C VAL A 184 -6.38 2.92 38.06
N LEU A 185 -6.25 2.46 39.30
CA LEU A 185 -7.08 1.38 39.85
C LEU A 185 -8.57 1.74 39.89
N ALA A 186 -8.89 2.97 40.28
CA ALA A 186 -10.27 3.46 40.31
C ALA A 186 -10.86 3.53 38.88
N ALA A 187 -10.08 3.93 37.88
CA ALA A 187 -10.49 3.99 36.49
C ALA A 187 -10.63 2.59 35.83
N ASP A 188 -9.77 1.64 36.20
CA ASP A 188 -9.80 0.25 35.69
C ASP A 188 -11.07 -0.50 36.13
N TYR A 189 -11.63 -0.21 37.32
CA TYR A 189 -12.84 -0.85 37.82
C TYR A 189 -14.11 -0.45 37.04
N THR A 190 -14.10 0.73 36.40
CA THR A 190 -15.18 1.20 35.52
C THR A 190 -15.11 0.68 34.08
N GLN A 191 -13.98 0.12 33.66
CA GLN A 191 -13.82 -0.55 32.36
C GLN A 191 -13.85 -2.08 32.53
N SER A 192 -14.89 -2.63 33.15
CA SER A 192 -15.17 -4.07 33.02
C SER A 192 -15.65 -4.37 31.59
N VAL A 193 -14.70 -4.48 30.67
CA VAL A 193 -14.97 -4.98 29.32
C VAL A 193 -15.36 -6.47 29.43
N PRO A 194 -16.43 -6.93 28.75
CA PRO A 194 -16.88 -8.31 28.79
C PRO A 194 -15.77 -9.29 28.37
N PRO A 195 -15.83 -10.56 28.82
CA PRO A 195 -14.81 -11.55 28.57
C PRO A 195 -14.81 -11.95 27.09
N ASN A 196 -14.05 -11.24 26.27
CA ASN A 196 -13.75 -11.69 24.92
C ASN A 196 -12.43 -11.10 24.40
N SER A 197 -11.30 -11.64 24.89
CA SER A 197 -10.01 -11.58 24.20
C SER A 197 -8.99 -12.52 24.84
N MET A 198 -9.36 -13.79 25.05
CA MET A 198 -8.35 -14.83 24.79
C MET A 198 -8.26 -14.94 23.28
N VAL A 199 -7.31 -14.22 22.67
CA VAL A 199 -6.83 -14.59 21.34
C VAL A 199 -5.98 -15.84 21.55
N SER A 200 -6.66 -16.97 21.72
CA SER A 200 -6.06 -18.26 21.43
C SER A 200 -5.64 -18.19 19.96
N PHE A 201 -4.38 -18.48 19.69
CA PHE A 201 -3.91 -18.70 18.34
C PHE A 201 -4.60 -19.94 17.79
N VAL A 202 -5.79 -19.75 17.21
CA VAL A 202 -6.28 -20.70 16.22
C VAL A 202 -5.42 -20.47 15.00
N ILE A 203 -4.49 -21.40 14.75
CA ILE A 203 -3.97 -21.61 13.40
C ILE A 203 -5.20 -21.97 12.57
N LYS A 204 -5.85 -20.95 12.00
CA LYS A 204 -7.04 -21.13 11.19
C LYS A 204 -6.73 -22.14 10.11
N SER A 205 -7.48 -23.24 10.12
CA SER A 205 -7.33 -24.30 9.13
C SER A 205 -7.47 -23.72 7.72
N LYS A 206 -6.90 -24.39 6.73
CA LYS A 206 -6.89 -23.91 5.32
C LYS A 206 -8.30 -23.50 4.85
N ASN A 207 -9.32 -24.19 5.33
CA ASN A 207 -10.72 -23.97 5.01
C ASN A 207 -11.27 -22.64 5.56
N GLU A 208 -10.96 -22.25 6.79
CA GLU A 208 -11.44 -20.97 7.37
C GLU A 208 -10.86 -19.74 6.67
N ARG A 209 -9.61 -19.83 6.18
CA ARG A 209 -9.00 -18.75 5.39
C ARG A 209 -9.68 -18.60 4.04
N ASP A 210 -10.01 -19.72 3.40
CA ASP A 210 -10.67 -19.73 2.10
C ASP A 210 -12.10 -19.18 2.21
N GLU A 211 -12.83 -19.47 3.29
CA GLU A 211 -14.14 -18.89 3.57
C GLU A 211 -14.08 -17.37 3.81
N ILE A 212 -13.08 -16.88 4.56
CA ILE A 212 -12.88 -15.44 4.77
C ILE A 212 -12.53 -14.75 3.44
N MET A 213 -11.69 -15.36 2.61
CA MET A 213 -11.34 -14.85 1.29
C MET A 213 -12.54 -14.85 0.34
N GLN A 214 -13.41 -15.86 0.40
CA GLN A 214 -14.66 -15.89 -0.36
C GLN A 214 -15.62 -14.78 0.08
N LYS A 215 -15.83 -14.60 1.39
CA LYS A 215 -16.65 -13.51 1.94
C LYS A 215 -16.11 -12.14 1.53
N GLN A 216 -14.79 -11.95 1.56
CA GLN A 216 -14.17 -10.70 1.08
C GLN A 216 -14.35 -10.50 -0.43
N ARG A 217 -14.23 -11.56 -1.24
CA ARG A 217 -14.51 -11.49 -2.68
C ARG A 217 -15.96 -11.11 -2.96
N GLU A 218 -16.93 -11.70 -2.26
CA GLU A 218 -18.35 -11.35 -2.39
C GLU A 218 -18.63 -9.88 -2.03
N ILE A 219 -18.02 -9.36 -0.96
CA ILE A 219 -18.14 -7.94 -0.59
C ILE A 219 -17.60 -7.04 -1.69
N VAL A 220 -16.44 -7.39 -2.28
CA VAL A 220 -15.85 -6.63 -3.39
C VAL A 220 -16.73 -6.70 -4.64
N LEU A 221 -17.27 -7.86 -4.97
CA LEU A 221 -18.18 -8.03 -6.11
C LEU A 221 -19.46 -7.21 -5.94
N LYS A 222 -20.10 -7.25 -4.77
CA LYS A 222 -21.26 -6.40 -4.45
C LYS A 222 -20.94 -4.92 -4.55
N LYS A 223 -19.73 -4.49 -4.15
CA LYS A 223 -19.29 -3.09 -4.34
C LYS A 223 -19.14 -2.74 -5.82
N ILE A 224 -18.57 -3.63 -6.63
CA ILE A 224 -18.42 -3.42 -8.08
C ILE A 224 -19.78 -3.36 -8.77
N GLU A 225 -20.72 -4.25 -8.42
CA GLU A 225 -22.08 -4.26 -8.95
C GLU A 225 -22.83 -2.98 -8.58
N ASN A 226 -22.74 -2.53 -7.32
CA ASN A 226 -23.33 -1.26 -6.89
C ASN A 226 -22.73 -0.06 -7.64
N ILE A 227 -21.43 -0.06 -7.92
CA ILE A 227 -20.78 0.98 -8.73
C ILE A 227 -21.29 0.95 -10.18
N LYS A 228 -21.44 -0.24 -10.77
CA LYS A 228 -22.01 -0.39 -12.12
C LYS A 228 -23.46 0.08 -12.16
N LEU A 229 -24.27 -0.30 -11.18
CA LEU A 229 -25.67 0.11 -11.08
C LEU A 229 -25.80 1.62 -10.94
N LYS A 230 -24.98 2.25 -10.09
CA LYS A 230 -24.93 3.72 -9.96
C LYS A 230 -24.58 4.39 -11.29
N LYS A 231 -23.57 3.89 -12.01
CA LYS A 231 -23.19 4.42 -13.34
C LYS A 231 -24.30 4.25 -14.38
N CYS A 232 -25.04 3.14 -14.36
CA CYS A 232 -26.19 2.92 -15.24
C CYS A 232 -27.36 3.87 -14.92
N ILE A 233 -27.64 4.12 -13.64
CA ILE A 233 -28.68 5.06 -13.20
C ILE A 233 -28.29 6.50 -13.60
N GLU A 234 -27.02 6.85 -13.46
CA GLU A 234 -26.48 8.16 -13.81
C GLU A 234 -26.52 8.39 -15.33
N ALA A 235 -26.16 7.37 -16.14
CA ALA A 235 -26.30 7.40 -17.60
C ALA A 235 -27.77 7.54 -18.06
N ASN A 236 -28.72 6.91 -17.35
CA ASN A 236 -30.14 7.04 -17.64
C ASN A 236 -30.74 8.40 -17.22
N LYS A 237 -30.12 9.12 -16.27
CA LYS A 237 -30.50 10.51 -15.94
C LYS A 237 -30.08 11.48 -17.04
N VAL A 238 -28.92 11.28 -17.66
CA VAL A 238 -28.43 12.11 -18.77
C VAL A 238 -29.32 12.00 -20.02
N PHE A 239 -30.01 10.87 -20.22
CA PHE A 239 -30.94 10.69 -21.34
C PHE A 239 -32.33 11.34 -21.15
N LYS A 240 -32.65 11.87 -19.96
CA LYS A 240 -33.94 12.53 -19.68
C LYS A 240 -33.87 14.07 -19.71
N GLU A 241 -32.72 14.67 -20.01
CA GLU A 241 -32.67 16.12 -20.21
C GLU A 241 -33.34 16.49 -21.55
N PRO A 242 -34.34 17.40 -21.54
CA PRO A 242 -35.04 17.79 -22.75
C PRO A 242 -34.09 18.55 -23.69
N VAL A 243 -33.96 18.05 -24.91
CA VAL A 243 -33.23 18.68 -26.01
C VAL A 243 -33.64 20.16 -26.12
N PRO A 244 -32.71 21.13 -26.04
CA PRO A 244 -33.04 22.52 -26.25
C PRO A 244 -33.47 22.70 -27.71
N LYS A 245 -34.69 23.21 -27.90
CA LYS A 245 -35.28 23.51 -29.21
C LYS A 245 -34.35 24.44 -29.99
N ARG A 246 -33.80 23.94 -31.11
CA ARG A 246 -33.06 24.75 -32.10
C ARG A 246 -33.95 25.90 -32.56
N LYS A 247 -33.52 27.15 -32.28
CA LYS A 247 -34.05 28.34 -32.96
C LYS A 247 -33.64 28.26 -34.43
N LYS A 248 -34.62 28.28 -35.33
CA LYS A 248 -34.42 28.55 -36.75
C LYS A 248 -33.92 29.99 -36.88
N THR A 249 -32.74 30.18 -37.46
CA THR A 249 -32.35 31.45 -38.07
C THR A 249 -32.04 31.21 -39.54
N VAL A 250 -32.57 32.13 -40.33
CA VAL A 250 -32.68 32.18 -41.77
C VAL A 250 -31.30 32.40 -42.42
N SER A 251 -31.20 31.90 -43.64
CA SER A 251 -30.13 32.03 -44.62
C SER A 251 -29.59 33.45 -44.82
N VAL A 252 -28.26 33.57 -44.93
CA VAL A 252 -27.61 34.50 -45.87
C VAL A 252 -26.40 33.78 -46.48
N VAL A 253 -26.35 33.81 -47.81
CA VAL A 253 -25.32 33.26 -48.70
C VAL A 253 -24.15 34.23 -48.75
N GLU A 254 -22.90 33.74 -48.72
CA GLU A 254 -21.87 34.02 -49.74
C GLU A 254 -20.44 33.53 -49.37
N ASN A 255 -19.86 32.80 -50.33
CA ASN A 255 -18.46 32.82 -50.80
C ASN A 255 -17.30 32.22 -49.97
N THR A 256 -16.87 31.03 -50.42
CA THR A 256 -15.51 30.44 -50.37
C THR A 256 -14.44 31.34 -51.04
N PRO A 257 -13.11 31.26 -50.76
CA PRO A 257 -12.31 30.05 -51.03
C PRO A 257 -10.97 29.76 -50.27
N LYS A 258 -10.57 28.47 -50.36
CA LYS A 258 -9.21 27.88 -50.52
C LYS A 258 -8.17 27.84 -49.37
N ASN A 259 -7.77 26.60 -49.06
CA ASN A 259 -6.43 26.03 -48.80
C ASN A 259 -5.36 26.83 -48.02
N THR A 260 -4.83 26.21 -46.96
CA THR A 260 -3.37 26.01 -46.82
C THR A 260 -3.02 24.82 -45.93
N VAL A 261 -2.11 24.00 -46.47
CA VAL A 261 -1.33 22.94 -45.86
C VAL A 261 -0.13 23.60 -45.17
N GLU A 262 0.16 23.29 -43.91
CA GLU A 262 1.46 23.62 -43.31
C GLU A 262 2.18 22.36 -42.81
N ASN A 263 3.29 22.12 -43.49
CA ASN A 263 4.35 21.19 -43.17
C ASN A 263 5.04 21.59 -41.86
N ASN A 264 5.28 20.63 -40.98
CA ASN A 264 6.31 20.75 -39.94
C ASN A 264 7.24 19.54 -40.03
N SER A 265 8.12 19.58 -41.03
CA SER A 265 9.43 18.95 -40.99
C SER A 265 10.34 19.82 -40.13
N ASP A 266 10.83 19.27 -39.01
CA ASP A 266 12.16 19.57 -38.43
C ASP A 266 12.25 19.09 -36.98
N ILE A 267 12.48 17.78 -36.77
CA ILE A 267 13.26 17.27 -35.63
C ILE A 267 13.96 15.99 -36.10
N ILE A 268 15.11 16.13 -36.76
CA ILE A 268 16.08 15.03 -36.92
C ILE A 268 17.01 15.12 -35.70
N VAL A 269 16.83 14.23 -34.73
CA VAL A 269 17.82 14.00 -33.67
C VAL A 269 18.48 12.65 -33.92
N ASN A 270 19.78 12.74 -34.16
CA ASN A 270 20.77 11.67 -34.34
C ASN A 270 20.49 10.39 -33.53
N VAL A 271 20.24 9.29 -34.24
CA VAL A 271 19.96 7.95 -33.70
C VAL A 271 21.25 7.19 -33.31
N GLU A 272 22.43 7.70 -33.65
CA GLU A 272 23.69 6.96 -33.48
C GLU A 272 24.21 6.86 -32.03
N LYS A 273 23.67 7.63 -31.08
CA LYS A 273 24.15 7.59 -29.68
C LYS A 273 23.42 6.63 -28.74
N PHE A 274 22.34 5.97 -29.18
CA PHE A 274 21.54 5.12 -28.28
C PHE A 274 22.03 3.66 -28.17
N PHE A 275 22.91 3.21 -29.06
CA PHE A 275 23.35 1.80 -29.10
C PHE A 275 24.69 1.51 -28.39
N SER A 276 25.31 2.50 -27.72
CA SER A 276 26.62 2.31 -27.06
C SER A 276 26.54 2.01 -25.56
N VAL A 277 25.35 1.92 -24.93
CA VAL A 277 25.23 1.81 -23.45
C VAL A 277 24.26 0.70 -22.99
N PHE A 278 23.94 -0.28 -23.82
CA PHE A 278 23.13 -1.44 -23.41
C PHE A 278 23.71 -2.75 -23.96
#